data_AF-A0A183TQB1-F1
#
_entry.id   AF-A0A183TQB1-F1
#
_cell.length_a   1.000
_cell.length_b   1.000
_cell.length_c   1.000
_cell.angle_alpha   90.00
_cell.angle_beta   90.00
_cell.angle_gamma   90.00
#
_symmetry.space_group_name_H-M   'P 1'
#
loop_
_entity.id
_entity.type
_entity.pdbx_description
1 polymer ?
#
loop_
_entity_poly.entity_id
_entity_poly.type
_entity_poly.pdbx_seq_one_letter_code
_entity_poly.pdbx_strand_id
1 'polypeptide(L)'
;MLRGLLQDCHSRLRKDRQSNDQEKVNCCEFMGENGKKLLRQRVAERTCEQRVTRKAALENKFHELPAPTSPKNGKLVHNLPSKELTEDKMQVLRHEASLNTADAMPANMVAAVESILSQMDATDEAKNYTRHQVSSLLIAHRPRDVFSKV
;
A
#
# COMPACT_ATOMS: atom_id res chain seq x y z
N MET A 1 25.72 30.86 30.80
CA MET A 1 26.29 29.51 30.60
C MET A 1 25.56 28.70 29.53
N LEU A 2 24.25 28.45 29.66
CA LEU A 2 23.45 27.67 28.69
C LEU A 2 23.53 28.14 27.23
N ARG A 3 23.46 29.46 26.98
CA ARG A 3 23.58 30.02 25.62
C ARG A 3 24.92 29.69 24.95
N GLY A 4 26.01 29.68 25.72
CA GLY A 4 27.34 29.33 25.22
C GLY A 4 27.44 27.85 24.84
N LEU A 5 26.91 26.97 25.68
CA LEU A 5 26.85 25.53 25.40
C LEU A 5 26.00 25.21 24.17
N LEU A 6 24.87 25.89 23.98
CA LEU A 6 24.03 25.72 22.80
C LEU A 6 24.77 26.14 21.51
N GLN A 7 25.46 27.27 21.55
CA GLN A 7 26.21 27.79 20.41
C GLN A 7 27.39 26.88 20.04
N ASP A 8 28.06 26.34 21.04
CA ASP A 8 29.13 25.36 20.90
C ASP A 8 28.63 24.02 20.31
N CYS A 9 27.51 23.48 20.82
CA CYS A 9 26.85 22.31 20.22
C CYS A 9 26.45 22.52 18.76
N HIS A 10 25.86 23.67 18.41
CA HIS A 10 25.55 23.98 17.01
C HIS A 10 26.81 24.05 16.13
N SER A 11 27.92 24.52 16.66
CA SER A 11 29.17 24.64 15.92
C SER A 11 29.79 23.27 15.65
N ARG A 12 29.78 22.38 16.65
CA ARG A 12 30.17 20.97 16.46
C ARG A 12 29.28 20.26 15.45
N LEU A 13 27.96 20.35 15.59
CA LEU A 13 27.02 19.73 14.66
C LEU A 13 27.23 20.17 13.21
N ARG A 14 27.49 21.46 12.98
CA ARG A 14 27.81 21.96 11.64
C ARG A 14 29.10 21.36 11.10
N LYS A 15 30.14 21.28 11.92
CA LYS A 15 31.43 20.69 11.54
C LYS A 15 31.29 19.20 11.22
N ASP A 16 30.59 18.46 12.06
CA ASP A 16 30.36 17.02 11.87
C ASP A 16 29.56 16.75 10.60
N ARG A 17 28.53 17.58 10.34
CA ARG A 17 27.77 17.52 9.09
C ARG A 17 28.65 17.75 7.87
N GLN A 18 29.48 18.79 7.90
CA GLN A 18 30.39 19.10 6.80
C GLN A 18 31.41 17.97 6.55
N SER A 19 31.96 17.41 7.64
CA SER A 19 32.87 16.26 7.54
C SER A 19 32.19 15.03 6.94
N ASN A 20 30.95 14.75 7.35
CA ASN A 20 30.17 13.63 6.82
C ASN A 20 29.85 13.84 5.32
N ASP A 21 29.46 15.05 4.94
CA ASP A 21 29.14 15.35 3.55
C ASP A 21 30.40 15.28 2.66
N GLN A 22 31.57 15.69 3.16
CA GLN A 22 32.84 15.47 2.46
C GLN A 22 33.16 13.98 2.31
N GLU A 23 32.97 13.19 3.37
CA GLU A 23 33.27 11.75 3.33
C GLU A 23 32.34 10.99 2.39
N LYS A 24 31.08 11.43 2.26
CA LYS A 24 30.16 10.89 1.23
C LYS A 24 30.68 11.15 -0.18
N VAL A 25 31.23 12.34 -0.44
CA VAL A 25 31.83 12.67 -1.73
C VAL A 25 33.04 11.79 -1.99
N ASN A 26 33.96 11.69 -1.02
CA ASN A 26 35.14 10.82 -1.12
C ASN A 26 34.76 9.36 -1.39
N CYS A 27 33.75 8.84 -0.69
CA CYS A 27 33.23 7.50 -0.92
C CYS A 27 32.66 7.32 -2.33
N CYS A 28 31.93 8.32 -2.83
CA CYS A 28 31.37 8.29 -4.17
C CYS A 28 32.43 8.31 -5.27
N GLU A 29 33.54 9.03 -5.04
CA GLU A 29 34.70 9.06 -5.93
C GLU A 29 35.46 7.74 -5.89
N PHE A 30 35.77 7.24 -4.68
CA PHE A 30 36.47 5.97 -4.48
C PHE A 30 35.72 4.78 -5.09
N MET A 31 34.39 4.70 -4.88
CA MET A 31 33.57 3.64 -5.43
C MET A 31 33.45 3.73 -6.96
N GLY A 32 33.53 4.95 -7.51
CA GLY A 32 33.34 5.23 -8.92
C GLY A 32 31.94 4.87 -9.43
N GLU A 33 31.63 5.27 -10.66
CA GLU A 33 30.30 5.01 -11.23
C GLU A 33 30.05 3.52 -11.50
N ASN A 34 31.11 2.80 -11.87
CA ASN A 34 31.05 1.35 -12.08
C ASN A 34 30.75 0.60 -10.78
N GLY A 35 31.39 0.97 -9.67
CA GLY A 35 31.12 0.35 -8.36
C GLY A 35 29.70 0.58 -7.89
N LYS A 36 29.17 1.80 -8.08
CA LYS A 36 27.76 2.12 -7.79
C LYS A 36 26.80 1.27 -8.62
N LYS A 37 27.08 1.12 -9.93
CA LYS A 37 26.26 0.30 -10.84
C LYS A 37 26.25 -1.17 -10.42
N LEU A 38 27.43 -1.72 -10.13
CA LEU A 38 27.58 -3.10 -9.65
C LEU A 38 26.86 -3.33 -8.32
N LEU A 39 26.97 -2.38 -7.39
CA LEU A 39 26.29 -2.46 -6.10
C LEU A 39 24.76 -2.45 -6.26
N ARG A 40 24.22 -1.53 -7.08
CA ARG A 40 22.79 -1.48 -7.40
C ARG A 40 22.30 -2.78 -8.02
N GLN A 41 23.06 -3.32 -8.98
CA GLN A 41 22.76 -4.59 -9.62
C GLN A 41 22.74 -5.73 -8.59
N ARG A 42 23.77 -5.83 -7.74
CA ARG A 42 23.85 -6.88 -6.72
C ARG A 42 22.72 -6.78 -5.70
N VAL A 43 22.32 -5.58 -5.30
CA VAL A 43 21.15 -5.39 -4.41
C VAL A 43 19.86 -5.89 -5.08
N ALA A 44 19.67 -5.60 -6.36
CA ALA A 44 18.51 -6.07 -7.13
C ALA A 44 18.51 -7.60 -7.25
N GLU A 45 19.65 -8.20 -7.61
CA GLU A 45 19.85 -9.66 -7.69
C GLU A 45 19.52 -10.33 -6.35
N ARG A 46 20.10 -9.85 -5.25
CA ARG A 46 19.83 -10.39 -3.90
C ARG A 46 18.37 -10.25 -3.49
N THR A 47 17.72 -9.15 -3.86
CA THR A 47 16.29 -8.95 -3.60
C THR A 47 15.44 -9.96 -4.39
N CYS A 48 15.82 -10.24 -5.65
CA CYS A 48 15.19 -11.27 -6.46
C CYS A 48 15.38 -12.67 -5.88
N GLU A 49 16.62 -13.07 -5.58
CA GLU A 49 16.96 -14.36 -4.94
C GLU A 49 16.12 -14.57 -3.68
N GLN A 50 16.10 -13.58 -2.78
CA GLN A 50 15.35 -13.66 -1.53
C GLN A 50 13.85 -13.83 -1.76
N ARG A 51 13.27 -13.19 -2.79
CA ARG A 51 11.87 -13.37 -3.17
C ARG A 51 11.59 -14.78 -3.66
N VAL A 52 12.47 -15.35 -4.49
CA VAL A 52 12.35 -16.74 -4.96
C VAL A 52 12.40 -17.72 -3.79
N THR A 53 13.35 -17.56 -2.87
CA THR A 53 13.46 -18.41 -1.68
C THR A 53 12.23 -18.30 -0.79
N ARG A 54 11.72 -17.10 -0.54
CA ARG A 54 10.49 -16.90 0.26
C ARG A 54 9.28 -17.54 -0.42
N LYS A 55 9.16 -17.41 -1.74
CA LYS A 55 8.07 -18.04 -2.49
C LYS A 55 8.15 -19.56 -2.40
N ALA A 56 9.32 -20.16 -2.62
CA ALA A 56 9.51 -21.60 -2.49
C ALA A 56 9.18 -22.10 -1.07
N ALA A 57 9.61 -21.37 -0.04
CA ALA A 57 9.29 -21.70 1.35
C ALA A 57 7.77 -21.62 1.64
N LEU A 58 7.05 -20.69 1.01
CA LEU A 58 5.60 -20.62 1.12
C LEU A 58 4.92 -21.78 0.39
N GLU A 59 5.33 -22.11 -0.84
CA GLU A 59 4.79 -23.24 -1.59
C GLU A 59 4.96 -24.57 -0.82
N ASN A 60 6.13 -24.80 -0.24
CA ASN A 60 6.35 -25.98 0.61
C ASN A 60 5.40 -26.00 1.81
N LYS A 61 5.20 -24.86 2.48
CA LYS A 61 4.21 -24.76 3.56
C LYS A 61 2.79 -25.03 3.07
N PHE A 62 2.42 -24.57 1.88
CA PHE A 62 1.11 -24.86 1.28
C PHE A 62 0.92 -26.36 1.02
N HIS A 63 1.97 -27.06 0.58
CA HIS A 63 1.92 -28.51 0.40
C HIS A 63 1.86 -29.30 1.72
N GLU A 64 2.43 -28.76 2.81
CA GLU A 64 2.34 -29.34 4.15
C GLU A 64 0.98 -29.10 4.82
N LEU A 65 0.15 -28.18 4.30
CA LEU A 65 -1.20 -28.00 4.81
C LEU A 65 -2.03 -29.26 4.49
N PRO A 66 -2.81 -29.78 5.45
CA PRO A 66 -3.71 -30.88 5.16
C PRO A 66 -4.65 -30.47 4.04
N ALA A 67 -4.79 -31.34 3.03
CA ALA A 67 -5.79 -31.16 1.98
C ALA A 67 -7.15 -30.91 2.67
N PRO A 68 -7.97 -29.97 2.16
CA PRO A 68 -9.30 -29.78 2.71
C PRO A 68 -10.03 -31.11 2.63
N THR A 69 -10.19 -31.78 3.77
CA THR A 69 -10.90 -33.04 3.92
C THR A 69 -12.40 -32.75 3.87
N SER A 70 -12.87 -32.27 2.72
CA SER A 70 -14.29 -32.17 2.44
C SER A 70 -14.51 -31.97 0.94
N PRO A 71 -15.25 -32.87 0.27
CA PRO A 71 -15.68 -32.64 -1.10
C PRO A 71 -16.70 -31.50 -1.09
N LYS A 72 -16.38 -30.42 -1.83
CA LYS A 72 -17.35 -29.50 -2.45
C LYS A 72 -18.48 -28.91 -1.58
N ASN A 73 -18.36 -28.88 -0.27
CA ASN A 73 -19.16 -28.01 0.56
C ASN A 73 -18.17 -27.17 1.33
N GLY A 74 -17.70 -26.09 0.71
CA GLY A 74 -17.08 -25.01 1.46
C GLY A 74 -18.00 -24.75 2.62
N LYS A 75 -17.49 -24.96 3.85
CA LYS A 75 -18.20 -24.57 5.05
C LYS A 75 -18.35 -23.06 4.92
N LEU A 76 -19.44 -22.64 4.27
CA LEU A 76 -19.84 -21.26 4.21
C LEU A 76 -20.10 -20.96 5.68
N VAL A 77 -19.11 -20.33 6.31
CA VAL A 77 -19.26 -19.87 7.68
C VAL A 77 -20.31 -18.78 7.58
N HIS A 78 -21.58 -19.18 7.71
CA HIS A 78 -22.67 -18.26 7.83
C HIS A 78 -22.50 -17.66 9.23
N ASN A 79 -21.67 -16.62 9.34
CA ASN A 79 -21.63 -15.76 10.53
C ASN A 79 -22.90 -14.91 10.65
N LEU A 80 -23.90 -15.14 9.80
CA LEU A 80 -25.21 -14.55 9.97
C LEU A 80 -26.00 -15.37 11.00
N PRO A 81 -26.61 -14.72 12.00
CA PRO A 81 -27.44 -15.41 12.98
C PRO A 81 -28.57 -16.17 12.28
N SER A 82 -28.87 -17.38 12.76
CA SER A 82 -29.98 -18.22 12.27
C SER A 82 -31.39 -17.64 12.54
N LYS A 83 -31.47 -16.42 13.06
CA LYS A 83 -32.71 -15.67 13.25
C LYS A 83 -32.96 -14.82 12.01
N GLU A 84 -34.20 -14.83 11.53
CA GLU A 84 -34.65 -13.99 10.43
C GLU A 84 -34.22 -12.53 10.67
N LEU A 85 -33.44 -11.99 9.74
CA LEU A 85 -32.97 -10.61 9.81
C LEU A 85 -34.17 -9.72 9.52
N THR A 86 -34.65 -9.03 10.55
CA THR A 86 -35.69 -8.00 10.42
C THR A 86 -35.29 -6.95 9.38
N GLU A 87 -36.25 -6.36 8.67
CA GLU A 87 -36.04 -5.36 7.61
C GLU A 87 -35.03 -4.27 8.04
N ASP A 88 -35.15 -3.79 9.27
CA ASP A 88 -34.24 -2.79 9.86
C ASP A 88 -32.79 -3.25 9.88
N LYS A 89 -32.53 -4.52 10.18
CA LYS A 89 -31.17 -5.10 10.20
C LYS A 89 -30.65 -5.33 8.79
N MET A 90 -31.52 -5.70 7.85
CA MET A 90 -31.14 -5.77 6.44
C MET A 90 -30.81 -4.38 5.88
N GLN A 91 -31.53 -3.34 6.29
CA GLN A 91 -31.28 -1.97 5.86
C GLN A 91 -29.96 -1.42 6.41
N VAL A 92 -29.63 -1.71 7.67
CA VAL A 92 -28.32 -1.38 8.27
C VAL A 92 -27.18 -2.09 7.54
N LEU A 93 -27.32 -3.39 7.26
CA LEU A 93 -26.32 -4.16 6.50
C LEU A 93 -26.16 -3.65 5.07
N ARG A 94 -27.26 -3.23 4.41
CA ARG A 94 -27.20 -2.62 3.06
C ARG A 94 -26.46 -1.28 3.10
N HIS A 95 -26.63 -0.48 4.15
CA HIS A 95 -25.85 0.74 4.34
C HIS A 95 -24.36 0.48 4.57
N GLU A 96 -24.00 -0.50 5.41
CA GLU A 96 -22.59 -0.86 5.65
C GLU A 96 -21.93 -1.49 4.40
N ALA A 97 -22.61 -2.41 3.71
CA ALA A 97 -22.11 -3.04 2.49
C ALA A 97 -21.98 -2.04 1.33
N SER A 98 -22.79 -0.97 1.31
CA SER A 98 -22.66 0.11 0.34
C SER A 98 -21.48 1.04 0.60
N LEU A 99 -20.78 0.89 1.73
CA LEU A 99 -19.75 1.83 2.18
C LEU A 99 -18.40 1.20 2.57
N ASN A 100 -18.16 -0.09 2.32
CA ASN A 100 -16.79 -0.61 2.43
C ASN A 100 -16.00 -0.44 1.11
N THR A 101 -15.84 0.82 0.69
CA THR A 101 -14.82 1.25 -0.27
C THR A 101 -13.56 1.74 0.43
N ALA A 102 -13.53 1.77 1.76
CA ALA A 102 -12.38 2.21 2.56
C ALA A 102 -11.13 1.34 2.36
N ASP A 103 -11.30 0.03 2.12
CA ASP A 103 -10.19 -0.90 1.85
C ASP A 103 -9.77 -0.95 0.37
N ALA A 104 -10.58 -0.42 -0.54
CA ALA A 104 -10.23 -0.34 -1.94
C ALA A 104 -9.32 0.88 -2.15
N MET A 105 -8.02 0.63 -2.34
CA MET A 105 -7.09 1.68 -2.76
C MET A 105 -7.71 2.51 -3.90
N PRO A 106 -7.66 3.84 -3.85
CA PRO A 106 -8.27 4.72 -4.86
C PRO A 106 -7.92 4.34 -6.31
N ALA A 107 -6.72 3.80 -6.52
CA ALA A 107 -6.26 3.30 -7.82
C ALA A 107 -7.10 2.12 -8.38
N ASN A 108 -7.53 1.19 -7.53
CA ASN A 108 -8.33 0.03 -7.95
C ASN A 108 -9.75 0.45 -8.34
N MET A 109 -10.34 1.42 -7.63
CA MET A 109 -11.65 1.98 -7.99
C MET A 109 -11.59 2.73 -9.32
N VAL A 110 -10.57 3.57 -9.52
CA VAL A 110 -10.38 4.30 -10.79
C VAL A 110 -10.22 3.31 -11.95
N ALA A 111 -9.42 2.26 -11.79
CA ALA A 111 -9.23 1.25 -12.83
C ALA A 111 -10.53 0.50 -13.19
N ALA A 112 -11.33 0.13 -12.18
CA ALA A 112 -12.62 -0.54 -12.39
C ALA A 112 -13.62 0.36 -13.12
N VAL A 113 -13.75 1.62 -12.70
CA VAL A 113 -14.62 2.61 -13.35
C VAL A 113 -14.19 2.86 -14.79
N GLU A 114 -12.90 3.04 -15.05
CA GLU A 114 -12.41 3.29 -16.41
C GLU A 114 -12.60 2.07 -17.33
N SER A 115 -12.48 0.86 -16.79
CA SER A 115 -12.79 -0.37 -17.50
C SER A 115 -14.27 -0.43 -17.92
N ILE A 116 -15.19 -0.07 -17.03
CA ILE A 116 -16.63 -0.01 -17.32
C ILE A 116 -16.92 1.06 -18.37
N LEU A 117 -16.34 2.26 -18.24
CA LEU A 117 -16.52 3.35 -19.20
C LEU A 117 -15.96 3.02 -20.60
N SER A 118 -14.94 2.18 -20.67
CA SER A 118 -14.36 1.69 -21.93
C SER A 118 -15.27 0.70 -22.65
N GLN A 119 -16.09 -0.06 -21.91
CA GLN A 119 -17.03 -1.04 -22.48
C GLN A 119 -18.44 -0.48 -22.71
N MET A 120 -18.74 0.69 -22.14
CA MET A 120 -20.05 1.31 -22.25
C MET A 120 -20.21 2.06 -23.58
N ASP A 121 -21.25 1.74 -24.35
CA ASP A 121 -21.67 2.53 -25.52
C ASP A 121 -22.46 3.77 -25.08
N ALA A 122 -21.74 4.74 -24.51
CA ALA A 122 -22.25 6.05 -24.14
C ALA A 122 -21.48 7.16 -24.88
N THR A 123 -22.07 8.35 -24.99
CA THR A 123 -21.40 9.52 -25.55
C THR A 123 -20.21 9.93 -24.67
N ASP A 124 -19.17 10.49 -25.28
CA ASP A 124 -17.97 10.92 -24.55
C ASP A 124 -18.27 11.95 -23.45
N GLU A 125 -19.31 12.77 -23.65
CA GLU A 125 -19.79 13.72 -22.66
C GLU A 125 -20.34 13.04 -21.39
N ALA A 126 -21.10 11.95 -21.54
CA ALA A 126 -21.61 11.16 -20.42
C ALA A 126 -20.48 10.41 -19.69
N LYS A 127 -19.49 9.91 -20.43
CA LYS A 127 -18.29 9.30 -19.85
C LYS A 127 -17.45 10.32 -19.08
N ASN A 128 -17.25 11.51 -19.64
CA ASN A 128 -16.56 12.63 -18.99
C ASN A 128 -17.27 13.06 -17.70
N TYR A 129 -18.59 13.21 -17.74
CA TYR A 129 -19.40 13.53 -16.56
C TYR A 129 -19.21 12.49 -15.44
N THR A 130 -19.21 11.21 -15.80
CA THR A 130 -18.99 10.12 -14.84
C THR A 130 -17.59 10.16 -14.23
N ARG A 131 -16.54 10.42 -15.02
CA ARG A 131 -15.17 10.60 -14.49
C ARG A 131 -15.07 11.78 -13.52
N HIS A 132 -15.75 12.89 -13.82
CA HIS A 132 -15.80 14.05 -12.93
C HIS A 132 -16.52 13.77 -11.61
N GLN A 133 -17.64 13.04 -11.65
CA GLN A 133 -18.38 12.65 -10.45
C GLN A 133 -17.56 11.70 -9.58
N VAL A 134 -16.92 10.70 -10.18
CA VAL A 134 -16.06 9.75 -9.46
C VAL A 134 -14.83 10.43 -8.87
N SER A 135 -14.21 11.36 -9.61
CA SER A 135 -13.08 12.15 -9.09
C SER A 135 -13.49 13.02 -7.91
N SER A 136 -14.65 13.67 -7.99
CA SER A 136 -15.19 14.50 -6.90
C SER A 136 -15.47 13.67 -5.64
N LEU A 137 -16.03 12.48 -5.82
CA LEU A 137 -16.29 11.53 -4.74
C LEU A 137 -15.00 11.06 -4.06
N LEU A 138 -13.97 10.70 -4.84
CA LEU A 138 -12.67 10.28 -4.30
C LEU A 138 -11.96 11.38 -3.52
N ILE A 139 -12.10 12.64 -3.95
CA ILE A 139 -11.56 13.81 -3.24
C ILE A 139 -12.33 14.04 -1.94
N ALA A 140 -13.66 13.91 -1.95
CA ALA A 140 -14.51 14.06 -0.77
C ALA A 140 -14.28 12.94 0.26
N HIS A 141 -13.98 11.73 -0.21
CA HIS A 141 -13.69 10.54 0.60
C HIS A 141 -12.20 10.34 0.89
N ARG A 142 -11.36 11.37 0.77
CA ARG A 142 -9.94 11.27 1.14
C ARG A 142 -9.85 10.58 2.51
N PRO A 143 -9.18 9.42 2.62
CA PRO A 143 -8.97 8.78 3.90
C PRO A 143 -8.30 9.81 4.78
N ARG A 144 -9.02 10.29 5.79
CA ARG A 144 -8.40 11.13 6.81
C ARG A 144 -7.40 10.19 7.46
N ASP A 145 -6.11 10.43 7.26
CA ASP A 145 -5.06 9.65 7.90
C ASP A 145 -5.37 9.61 9.40
N VAL A 146 -5.96 8.52 9.88
CA VAL A 146 -6.19 8.30 11.31
C VAL A 146 -4.86 7.81 11.87
N PHE A 147 -3.88 8.71 11.89
CA PHE A 147 -2.72 8.61 12.75
C PHE A 147 -2.92 9.57 13.91
N SER A 148 -3.58 9.07 14.96
CA SER A 148 -3.45 9.48 16.37
C SER A 148 -4.52 8.67 17.12
N LYS A 149 -4.18 7.79 18.06
CA LYS A 149 -3.44 8.17 19.28
C LYS A 149 -2.79 6.95 19.95
N VAL A 150 -1.70 7.25 20.66
CA VAL A 150 -1.23 6.58 21.89
C VAL A 150 -2.35 6.51 22.92
#